data_AF-A0A7Y6KIL0-F1
#
_entry.id   AF-A0A7Y6KIL0-F1
#
_cell.length_a   1.000
_cell.length_b   1.000
_cell.length_c   1.000
_cell.angle_alpha   90.00
_cell.angle_beta   90.00
_cell.angle_gamma   90.00
#
_symmetry.space_group_name_H-M   'P 1'
#
loop_
_entity.id
_entity.type
_entity.pdbx_description
1 polymer ?
#
loop_
_entity_poly.entity_id
_entity_poly.type
_entity_poly.pdbx_seq_one_letter_code
_entity_poly.pdbx_strand_id
1 'polypeptide(L)'
;MDGQPVDDGRRADGVPRRRLGTAALALGGALALVPFPAGPAAAAPEAAGRRPGGTTLRRGSAGQAGLLPGQLRQLVTDAERFLEPSPAHPWYAGAVLLAGRGGTVALHEPIGHAVRYERYDEASDTGVEFPPERRILMAEDTVFDLASVSKLFTSLLAVGRIERGELDLEAPVASYLPAFAGGGKGAVTVVQLLTHTSGFPSWIPLYQEPTHEARLARIWAQELVAEPGTAYLYSDLNLITLQLLLEEVTGTPLDVLLREEITGPLGMTRTRYNPPASWRPRIAATEDSRLPWSGLDRGLVWGEVHDENAFAMGGVAGHAGVFSCAWDLAVLGRTLLNGGVYGGRRVLREESVELMFRDFTPEFPGDAHGLGFELYQHWYMGAMATPRSAGHTGFTGTSLVLDPSTDSFLVVLGNSVHPVRSWRSGSAPRVAAADRMARAVPVRPREGRTAWFSQMASATTATLTLPPLKVPGGGARLSCALWWDTEPGADPLALEVSADGEAWQPVPFTTRRPGGEPAEHPEGTAGGYSGRVWHELRAGLETWRGRQVRLRWRYTTDRLYVGRGVYVDAVRVTGGRRALFDERRVRDAARIEADGWVRSAD
;
A
#
# COMPACT_ATOMS: atom_id res chain seq x y z
N MET A 1 -11.93 -47.59 -46.19
CA MET A 1 -11.78 -48.48 -45.02
C MET A 1 -11.48 -47.67 -43.76
N ASP A 2 -12.45 -47.33 -42.92
CA ASP A 2 -13.85 -46.87 -43.09
C ASP A 2 -14.36 -46.52 -41.67
N GLY A 3 -15.26 -45.55 -41.53
CA GLY A 3 -15.85 -45.19 -40.23
C GLY A 3 -15.87 -43.69 -39.93
N GLN A 4 -16.92 -43.02 -40.40
CA GLN A 4 -17.26 -41.62 -40.06
C GLN A 4 -17.85 -41.51 -38.64
N PRO A 5 -17.94 -40.29 -38.05
CA PRO A 5 -18.36 -40.06 -36.67
C PRO A 5 -19.89 -39.97 -36.52
N VAL A 6 -20.35 -39.87 -35.27
CA VAL A 6 -21.74 -39.53 -34.92
C VAL A 6 -21.80 -38.08 -34.44
N ASP A 7 -22.50 -37.24 -35.21
CA ASP A 7 -23.11 -35.99 -34.78
C ASP A 7 -24.60 -36.27 -34.52
N ASP A 8 -25.19 -35.63 -33.50
CA ASP A 8 -26.64 -35.65 -33.28
C ASP A 8 -27.10 -34.32 -32.66
N GLY A 9 -27.10 -33.28 -33.49
CA GLY A 9 -27.65 -31.98 -33.13
C GLY A 9 -29.18 -31.93 -33.22
N ARG A 10 -29.81 -31.05 -32.44
CA ARG A 10 -31.13 -30.50 -32.78
C ARG A 10 -31.09 -28.98 -32.92
N ARG A 11 -31.26 -28.55 -34.17
CA ARG A 11 -31.57 -27.16 -34.58
C ARG A 11 -33.06 -26.87 -34.45
N ALA A 12 -33.41 -25.58 -34.57
CA ALA A 12 -34.51 -24.98 -35.36
C ALA A 12 -35.13 -23.77 -34.62
N ASP A 13 -35.49 -22.64 -35.24
CA ASP A 13 -35.30 -22.16 -36.62
C ASP A 13 -35.45 -20.61 -36.68
N GLY A 14 -35.29 -20.03 -37.88
CA GLY A 14 -35.32 -18.59 -38.23
C GLY A 14 -36.65 -17.82 -38.01
N VAL A 15 -36.89 -16.62 -38.55
CA VAL A 15 -36.51 -16.01 -39.86
C VAL A 15 -36.49 -14.45 -39.74
N PRO A 16 -35.77 -13.67 -40.60
CA PRO A 16 -35.61 -12.22 -40.44
C PRO A 16 -36.30 -11.29 -41.49
N ARG A 17 -36.35 -9.97 -41.17
CA ARG A 17 -36.35 -8.77 -42.07
C ARG A 17 -37.55 -8.56 -43.03
N ARG A 18 -38.39 -7.53 -42.85
CA ARG A 18 -38.35 -6.12 -43.41
C ARG A 18 -39.78 -5.50 -43.27
N ARG A 19 -40.14 -4.21 -43.54
CA ARG A 19 -39.51 -2.99 -44.12
C ARG A 19 -40.28 -1.71 -43.69
N LEU A 20 -39.71 -0.52 -43.96
CA LEU A 20 -40.32 0.84 -44.12
C LEU A 20 -40.70 1.60 -42.82
N GLY A 21 -40.45 2.92 -42.68
CA GLY A 21 -39.91 3.90 -43.65
C GLY A 21 -39.30 5.16 -43.01
N THR A 22 -38.90 6.09 -43.87
CA THR A 22 -38.11 7.33 -43.64
C THR A 22 -38.75 8.41 -42.76
N ALA A 23 -37.94 9.09 -41.93
CA ALA A 23 -37.92 10.55 -41.75
C ALA A 23 -36.61 11.01 -41.07
N ALA A 24 -36.22 12.27 -41.22
CA ALA A 24 -34.98 12.84 -40.68
C ALA A 24 -35.23 14.11 -39.85
N LEU A 25 -34.15 14.63 -39.23
CA LEU A 25 -33.99 15.92 -38.53
C LEU A 25 -34.54 16.08 -37.10
N ALA A 26 -33.60 15.99 -36.17
CA ALA A 26 -33.24 17.01 -35.16
C ALA A 26 -34.32 17.85 -34.46
N LEU A 27 -34.33 17.78 -33.12
CA LEU A 27 -34.20 18.95 -32.24
C LEU A 27 -33.71 18.51 -30.85
N GLY A 28 -33.09 19.43 -30.11
CA GLY A 28 -32.32 19.11 -28.91
C GLY A 28 -33.15 18.87 -27.65
N GLY A 29 -32.55 18.14 -26.70
CA GLY A 29 -33.00 18.02 -25.32
C GLY A 29 -31.78 17.86 -24.43
N ALA A 30 -31.53 18.82 -23.54
CA ALA A 30 -30.34 18.83 -22.70
C ALA A 30 -30.34 17.65 -21.72
N LEU A 31 -29.34 16.77 -21.82
CA LEU A 31 -29.04 15.81 -20.76
C LEU A 31 -28.41 16.58 -19.60
N ALA A 32 -29.21 16.85 -18.58
CA ALA A 32 -28.74 17.37 -17.32
C ALA A 32 -27.80 16.34 -16.68
N LEU A 33 -26.50 16.60 -16.75
CA LEU A 33 -25.51 15.96 -15.89
C LEU A 33 -25.92 16.25 -14.44
N VAL A 34 -26.36 15.21 -13.73
CA VAL A 34 -26.51 15.27 -12.27
C VAL A 34 -25.09 15.20 -11.71
N PRO A 35 -24.54 16.27 -11.12
CA PRO A 35 -23.22 16.19 -10.53
C PRO A 35 -23.32 15.34 -9.27
N PHE A 36 -22.61 14.21 -9.25
CA PHE A 36 -22.19 13.65 -7.96
C PHE A 36 -21.35 14.74 -7.27
N PRO A 37 -21.65 15.10 -6.01
CA PRO A 37 -20.85 16.07 -5.29
C PRO A 37 -19.53 15.40 -4.89
N ALA A 38 -18.55 15.46 -5.80
CA ALA A 38 -17.15 15.43 -5.44
C ALA A 38 -16.91 16.65 -4.54
N GLY A 39 -17.07 16.46 -3.24
CA GLY A 39 -16.79 17.49 -2.25
C GLY A 39 -15.34 17.96 -2.40
N PRO A 40 -15.05 19.26 -2.21
CA PRO A 40 -13.68 19.72 -2.25
C PRO A 40 -12.87 18.92 -1.23
N ALA A 41 -11.67 18.47 -1.64
CA ALA A 41 -10.75 17.76 -0.75
C ALA A 41 -10.51 18.62 0.50
N ALA A 42 -11.15 18.25 1.60
CA ALA A 42 -11.15 19.07 2.80
C ALA A 42 -9.73 19.14 3.33
N ALA A 43 -9.20 20.36 3.46
CA ALA A 43 -7.87 20.60 3.99
C ALA A 43 -7.69 19.81 5.30
N ALA A 44 -6.74 18.89 5.31
CA ALA A 44 -6.50 18.04 6.47
C ALA A 44 -6.11 18.93 7.66
N PRO A 45 -6.63 18.68 8.87
CA PRO A 45 -6.25 19.46 10.03
C PRO A 45 -4.75 19.28 10.31
N GLU A 46 -4.10 20.38 10.69
CA GLU A 46 -2.67 20.41 11.00
C GLU A 46 -2.26 19.24 11.90
N ALA A 47 -1.30 18.43 11.43
CA ALA A 47 -0.78 17.33 12.22
C ALA A 47 -0.13 17.87 13.50
N ALA A 48 -0.48 17.29 14.64
CA ALA A 48 -0.10 17.80 15.94
C ALA A 48 1.42 17.92 16.13
N GLY A 49 1.89 19.15 16.36
CA GLY A 49 3.23 19.44 16.87
C GLY A 49 4.33 19.37 15.81
N ARG A 50 4.76 20.54 15.34
CA ARG A 50 5.97 20.77 14.52
C ARG A 50 7.15 19.99 15.11
N ARG A 51 7.52 18.87 14.47
CA ARG A 51 8.59 17.99 14.98
C ARG A 51 9.95 18.69 14.83
N PRO A 52 10.91 18.46 15.74
CA PRO A 52 12.28 18.93 15.54
C PRO A 52 12.87 18.24 14.31
N GLY A 53 13.00 19.01 13.22
CA GLY A 53 13.57 18.54 11.96
C GLY A 53 14.98 17.98 12.18
N GLY A 54 15.25 16.81 11.59
CA GLY A 54 16.53 16.11 11.76
C GLY A 54 16.57 15.03 12.84
N THR A 55 15.43 14.59 13.38
CA THR A 55 15.36 13.40 14.27
C THR A 55 15.99 12.18 13.60
N THR A 56 17.04 11.61 14.20
CA THR A 56 17.71 10.40 13.72
C THR A 56 17.08 9.12 14.27
N LEU A 57 17.36 7.99 13.61
CA LEU A 57 16.97 6.67 14.11
C LEU A 57 17.89 6.20 15.24
N ARG A 58 17.27 5.59 16.25
CA ARG A 58 17.91 4.77 17.28
C ARG A 58 17.17 3.45 17.43
N ARG A 59 17.86 2.41 17.89
CA ARG A 59 17.21 1.18 18.36
C ARG A 59 16.55 1.41 19.71
N GLY A 60 15.43 0.76 19.96
CA GLY A 60 14.72 0.82 21.24
C GLY A 60 13.63 -0.24 21.32
N SER A 61 12.92 -0.30 22.45
CA SER A 61 11.78 -1.20 22.61
C SER A 61 10.50 -0.65 21.96
N ALA A 62 9.55 -1.54 21.67
CA ALA A 62 8.20 -1.15 21.23
C ALA A 62 7.57 -0.08 22.15
N GLY A 63 7.72 -0.21 23.47
CA GLY A 63 7.22 0.77 24.42
C GLY A 63 7.84 2.15 24.27
N GLN A 64 9.15 2.23 23.98
CA GLN A 64 9.84 3.50 23.69
C GLN A 64 9.41 4.13 22.35
N ALA A 65 8.93 3.32 21.40
CA ALA A 65 8.33 3.76 20.15
C ALA A 65 6.83 4.11 20.28
N GLY A 66 6.19 3.84 21.43
CA GLY A 66 4.74 3.96 21.57
C GLY A 66 3.98 2.92 20.73
N LEU A 67 4.49 1.69 20.72
CA LEU A 67 3.97 0.52 20.00
C LEU A 67 3.73 -0.66 20.95
N LEU A 68 2.77 -1.52 20.62
CA LEU A 68 2.41 -2.70 21.38
C LEU A 68 3.40 -3.87 21.09
N PRO A 69 4.22 -4.31 22.07
CA PRO A 69 5.27 -5.30 21.83
C PRO A 69 4.75 -6.69 21.43
N GLY A 70 3.51 -7.04 21.80
CA GLY A 70 2.89 -8.30 21.40
C GLY A 70 2.66 -8.38 19.88
N GLN A 71 2.31 -7.27 19.24
CA GLN A 71 2.04 -7.22 17.81
C GLN A 71 3.34 -7.28 16.99
N LEU A 72 4.42 -6.65 17.46
CA LEU A 72 5.73 -6.76 16.79
C LEU A 72 6.35 -8.16 16.90
N ARG A 73 6.10 -8.90 18.00
CA ARG A 73 6.46 -10.33 18.05
C ARG A 73 5.64 -11.16 17.07
N GLN A 74 4.32 -10.92 17.03
CA GLN A 74 3.44 -11.62 16.09
C GLN A 74 3.78 -11.28 14.62
N LEU A 75 4.30 -10.09 14.33
CA LEU A 75 4.85 -9.72 13.01
C LEU A 75 5.94 -10.69 12.58
N VAL A 76 6.92 -10.97 13.44
CA VAL A 76 7.99 -11.95 13.17
C VAL A 76 7.42 -13.35 12.99
N THR A 77 6.59 -13.81 13.93
CA THR A 77 5.96 -15.16 13.85
C THR A 77 5.06 -15.35 12.64
N ASP A 78 4.43 -14.27 12.14
CA ASP A 78 3.62 -14.32 10.93
C ASP A 78 4.51 -14.35 9.67
N ALA A 79 5.64 -13.65 9.69
CA ALA A 79 6.64 -13.68 8.62
C ALA A 79 7.38 -15.03 8.54
N GLU A 80 7.81 -15.60 9.66
CA GLU A 80 8.51 -16.91 9.72
C GLU A 80 7.71 -18.04 9.04
N ARG A 81 6.36 -17.97 9.08
CA ARG A 81 5.49 -18.95 8.40
C ARG A 81 5.61 -18.96 6.88
N PHE A 82 6.17 -17.91 6.28
CA PHE A 82 6.42 -17.83 4.83
C PHE A 82 7.82 -18.31 4.41
N LEU A 83 8.65 -18.78 5.35
CA LEU A 83 9.87 -19.57 5.08
C LEU A 83 9.55 -21.02 4.67
N GLU A 84 8.31 -21.45 4.93
CA GLU A 84 7.77 -22.78 4.63
C GLU A 84 6.78 -22.70 3.45
N PRO A 85 6.49 -23.83 2.75
CA PRO A 85 5.52 -23.89 1.66
C PRO A 85 4.15 -23.27 2.00
N SER A 86 3.78 -22.22 1.25
CA SER A 86 2.54 -21.46 1.47
C SER A 86 1.97 -20.89 0.16
N PRO A 87 1.21 -21.66 -0.65
CA PRO A 87 0.76 -23.04 -0.38
C PRO A 87 1.70 -24.14 -0.88
N ALA A 88 2.46 -23.91 -1.97
CA ALA A 88 3.30 -24.92 -2.61
C ALA A 88 4.81 -24.68 -2.42
N HIS A 89 5.22 -23.41 -2.41
CA HIS A 89 6.60 -22.97 -2.24
C HIS A 89 6.67 -21.93 -1.12
N PRO A 90 7.83 -21.74 -0.47
CA PRO A 90 8.02 -20.61 0.43
C PRO A 90 7.98 -19.28 -0.35
N TRP A 91 7.54 -18.21 0.29
CA TRP A 91 7.46 -16.89 -0.37
C TRP A 91 8.84 -16.20 -0.46
N TYR A 92 9.80 -16.63 0.36
CA TYR A 92 11.21 -16.26 0.27
C TYR A 92 12.12 -17.35 0.88
N ALA A 93 13.42 -17.35 0.55
CA ALA A 93 14.39 -18.14 1.29
C ALA A 93 14.74 -17.50 2.67
N GLY A 94 14.55 -16.18 2.79
CA GLY A 94 14.68 -15.40 4.02
C GLY A 94 14.27 -13.93 3.82
N ALA A 95 14.17 -13.19 4.93
CA ALA A 95 13.88 -11.76 4.90
C ALA A 95 14.49 -10.99 6.09
N VAL A 96 14.64 -9.67 5.94
CA VAL A 96 14.88 -8.74 7.07
C VAL A 96 13.64 -7.88 7.26
N LEU A 97 13.12 -7.88 8.48
CA LEU A 97 11.94 -7.13 8.92
C LEU A 97 12.40 -5.97 9.80
N LEU A 98 12.10 -4.73 9.43
CA LEU A 98 12.42 -3.56 10.26
C LEU A 98 11.18 -2.67 10.41
N ALA A 99 10.74 -2.46 11.64
CA ALA A 99 9.56 -1.66 11.94
C ALA A 99 9.83 -0.64 13.05
N GLY A 100 9.22 0.55 12.95
CA GLY A 100 9.46 1.62 13.91
C GLY A 100 8.46 2.75 13.86
N ARG A 101 8.60 3.67 14.83
CA ARG A 101 7.74 4.83 14.99
C ARG A 101 8.52 6.01 15.57
N GLY A 102 8.34 7.19 14.99
CA GLY A 102 9.18 8.36 15.26
C GLY A 102 10.65 8.07 14.99
N GLY A 103 11.53 8.50 15.88
CA GLY A 103 12.96 8.17 15.81
C GLY A 103 13.35 6.77 16.33
N THR A 104 12.42 5.88 16.63
CA THR A 104 12.71 4.57 17.27
C THR A 104 12.44 3.41 16.31
N VAL A 105 13.49 2.67 15.96
CA VAL A 105 13.40 1.32 15.39
C VAL A 105 13.10 0.36 16.53
N ALA A 106 11.92 -0.26 16.50
CA ALA A 106 11.37 -1.11 17.56
C ALA A 106 11.47 -2.61 17.25
N LEU A 107 11.68 -2.95 15.99
CA LEU A 107 11.94 -4.29 15.46
C LEU A 107 13.01 -4.17 14.37
N HIS A 108 14.01 -5.06 14.39
CA HIS A 108 14.95 -5.27 13.30
C HIS A 108 15.40 -6.73 13.34
N GLU A 109 14.73 -7.60 12.59
CA GLU A 109 14.83 -9.05 12.74
C GLU A 109 15.15 -9.72 11.39
N PRO A 110 16.27 -10.45 11.28
CA PRO A 110 16.57 -11.29 10.14
C PRO A 110 16.01 -12.71 10.33
N ILE A 111 15.36 -13.24 9.29
CA ILE A 111 14.79 -14.60 9.29
C ILE A 111 15.25 -15.38 8.05
N GLY A 112 15.45 -16.69 8.19
CA GLY A 112 15.82 -17.58 7.08
C GLY A 112 17.24 -17.36 6.53
N HIS A 113 17.38 -17.43 5.20
CA HIS A 113 18.66 -17.47 4.49
C HIS A 113 18.80 -16.35 3.46
N ALA A 114 19.93 -15.65 3.48
CA ALA A 114 20.36 -14.76 2.40
C ALA A 114 20.74 -15.56 1.14
N VAL A 115 21.33 -16.75 1.31
CA VAL A 115 21.68 -17.68 0.23
C VAL A 115 21.38 -19.11 0.65
N ARG A 116 20.36 -19.73 0.04
CA ARG A 116 19.93 -21.13 0.31
C ARG A 116 20.20 -22.08 -0.85
N TYR A 117 19.80 -21.68 -2.05
CA TYR A 117 19.82 -22.52 -3.24
C TYR A 117 21.02 -22.25 -4.15
N GLU A 118 21.55 -23.30 -4.77
CA GLU A 118 22.56 -23.22 -5.83
C GLU A 118 21.90 -23.00 -7.20
N ARG A 119 20.77 -23.67 -7.44
CA ARG A 119 20.01 -23.63 -8.70
C ARG A 119 18.56 -24.12 -8.51
N TYR A 120 17.71 -23.89 -9.50
CA TYR A 120 16.38 -24.46 -9.63
C TYR A 120 16.40 -25.74 -10.50
N ASP A 121 15.56 -26.72 -10.17
CA ASP A 121 15.31 -27.94 -10.95
C ASP A 121 13.86 -27.98 -11.41
N GLU A 122 13.66 -27.69 -12.70
CA GLU A 122 12.35 -27.65 -13.37
C GLU A 122 11.64 -29.02 -13.38
N ALA A 123 12.39 -30.12 -13.42
CA ALA A 123 11.80 -31.47 -13.52
C ALA A 123 11.11 -31.91 -12.22
N SER A 124 11.53 -31.35 -11.08
CA SER A 124 10.95 -31.63 -9.75
C SER A 124 10.19 -30.44 -9.16
N ASP A 125 10.27 -29.26 -9.76
CA ASP A 125 9.81 -27.98 -9.20
C ASP A 125 10.39 -27.73 -7.79
N THR A 126 11.71 -27.94 -7.65
CA THR A 126 12.43 -27.74 -6.39
C THR A 126 13.69 -26.89 -6.55
N GLY A 127 14.09 -26.25 -5.45
CA GLY A 127 15.38 -25.59 -5.33
C GLY A 127 16.44 -26.57 -4.87
N VAL A 128 17.49 -26.76 -5.67
CA VAL A 128 18.67 -27.53 -5.26
C VAL A 128 19.46 -26.68 -4.26
N GLU A 129 19.41 -27.07 -2.99
CA GLU A 129 20.10 -26.35 -1.92
C GLU A 129 21.62 -26.48 -2.01
N PHE A 130 22.34 -25.44 -1.60
CA PHE A 130 23.77 -25.57 -1.30
C PHE A 130 24.00 -26.57 -0.15
N PRO A 131 25.19 -27.20 -0.07
CA PRO A 131 25.64 -27.84 1.16
C PRO A 131 25.51 -26.90 2.37
N PRO A 132 25.17 -27.37 3.59
CA PRO A 132 24.89 -26.51 4.74
C PRO A 132 25.98 -25.45 5.03
N GLU A 133 27.25 -25.81 4.87
CA GLU A 133 28.42 -24.95 5.07
C GLU A 133 28.63 -23.88 4.00
N ARG A 134 27.92 -23.97 2.86
CA ARG A 134 27.89 -22.96 1.79
C ARG A 134 26.63 -22.08 1.81
N ARG A 135 25.66 -22.38 2.69
CA ARG A 135 24.47 -21.54 2.90
C ARG A 135 24.84 -20.30 3.72
N ILE A 136 24.17 -19.19 3.47
CA ILE A 136 24.35 -17.94 4.21
C ILE A 136 23.03 -17.62 4.90
N LEU A 137 23.04 -17.61 6.23
CA LEU A 137 21.92 -17.17 7.05
C LEU A 137 21.65 -15.68 6.83
N MET A 138 20.39 -15.27 7.01
CA MET A 138 20.03 -13.86 6.96
C MET A 138 20.63 -13.10 8.15
N ALA A 139 21.06 -11.86 7.93
CA ALA A 139 21.55 -10.97 8.98
C ALA A 139 20.86 -9.61 8.88
N GLU A 140 20.77 -8.88 10.00
CA GLU A 140 20.23 -7.50 10.04
C GLU A 140 20.88 -6.57 8.99
N ASP A 141 22.15 -6.82 8.70
CA ASP A 141 22.98 -6.00 7.83
C ASP A 141 23.10 -6.55 6.40
N THR A 142 22.34 -7.60 6.06
CA THR A 142 22.22 -8.14 4.69
C THR A 142 21.72 -7.07 3.73
N VAL A 143 22.37 -7.02 2.57
CA VAL A 143 22.06 -6.12 1.46
C VAL A 143 21.22 -6.88 0.43
N PHE A 144 20.22 -6.23 -0.13
CA PHE A 144 19.28 -6.80 -1.11
C PHE A 144 19.30 -5.94 -2.37
N ASP A 145 19.11 -6.58 -3.53
CA ASP A 145 18.62 -5.88 -4.71
C ASP A 145 17.20 -5.38 -4.42
N LEU A 146 16.99 -4.07 -4.51
CA LEU A 146 15.72 -3.44 -4.22
C LEU A 146 14.67 -3.61 -5.34
N ALA A 147 15.08 -4.05 -6.54
CA ALA A 147 14.24 -4.05 -7.73
C ALA A 147 13.51 -2.69 -7.87
N SER A 148 12.20 -2.68 -8.09
CA SER A 148 11.42 -1.45 -8.26
C SER A 148 11.40 -0.46 -7.08
N VAL A 149 11.80 -0.83 -5.85
CA VAL A 149 11.99 0.17 -4.77
C VAL A 149 13.12 1.16 -5.13
N SER A 150 13.99 0.82 -6.10
CA SER A 150 14.95 1.74 -6.73
C SER A 150 14.29 2.99 -7.31
N LYS A 151 13.06 2.89 -7.84
CA LYS A 151 12.32 3.99 -8.48
C LYS A 151 12.19 5.21 -7.58
N LEU A 152 12.01 4.98 -6.27
CA LEU A 152 11.92 6.03 -5.27
C LEU A 152 13.15 6.95 -5.27
N PHE A 153 14.36 6.39 -5.47
CA PHE A 153 15.58 7.20 -5.51
C PHE A 153 15.66 8.09 -6.75
N THR A 154 15.30 7.56 -7.92
CA THR A 154 15.17 8.31 -9.17
C THR A 154 14.14 9.44 -9.04
N SER A 155 12.99 9.15 -8.41
CA SER A 155 11.95 10.15 -8.15
C SER A 155 12.37 11.20 -7.13
N LEU A 156 13.10 10.85 -6.05
CA LEU A 156 13.70 11.84 -5.14
C LEU A 156 14.64 12.81 -5.88
N LEU A 157 15.48 12.30 -6.79
CA LEU A 157 16.38 13.13 -7.59
C LEU A 157 15.60 14.05 -8.53
N ALA A 158 14.57 13.56 -9.22
CA ALA A 158 13.70 14.36 -10.08
C ALA A 158 12.95 15.46 -9.31
N VAL A 159 12.39 15.13 -8.14
CA VAL A 159 11.75 16.12 -7.25
C VAL A 159 12.78 17.14 -6.74
N GLY A 160 14.03 16.74 -6.52
CA GLY A 160 15.15 17.65 -6.21
C GLY A 160 15.47 18.63 -7.35
N ARG A 161 15.34 18.22 -8.62
CA ARG A 161 15.45 19.13 -9.77
C ARG A 161 14.26 20.07 -9.88
N ILE A 162 13.05 19.57 -9.63
CA ILE A 162 11.83 20.39 -9.60
C ILE A 162 11.91 21.46 -8.50
N GLU A 163 12.45 21.12 -7.34
CA GLU A 163 12.71 22.07 -6.25
C GLU A 163 13.66 23.20 -6.63
N ARG A 164 14.67 22.90 -7.44
CA ARG A 164 15.68 23.86 -7.93
C ARG A 164 15.23 24.67 -9.15
N GLY A 165 14.09 24.31 -9.76
CA GLY A 165 13.63 24.89 -11.03
C GLY A 165 14.41 24.40 -12.26
N GLU A 166 15.12 23.27 -12.11
CA GLU A 166 15.91 22.63 -13.18
C GLU A 166 15.02 21.70 -14.04
N LEU A 167 13.92 21.19 -13.47
CA LEU A 167 12.84 20.50 -14.17
C LEU A 167 11.49 21.17 -13.84
N ASP A 168 10.60 21.25 -14.81
CA ASP A 168 9.19 21.61 -14.60
C ASP A 168 8.34 20.34 -14.67
N LEU A 169 7.43 20.20 -13.70
CA LEU A 169 6.56 19.05 -13.51
C LEU A 169 5.57 18.86 -14.68
N GLU A 170 5.10 19.97 -15.26
CA GLU A 170 4.09 19.97 -16.34
C GLU A 170 4.73 20.15 -17.73
N ALA A 171 6.05 20.37 -17.81
CA ALA A 171 6.72 20.50 -19.10
C ALA A 171 6.77 19.16 -19.85
N PRO A 172 6.59 19.16 -21.19
CA PRO A 172 6.83 17.98 -22.00
C PRO A 172 8.29 17.52 -21.88
N VAL A 173 8.51 16.23 -21.67
CA VAL A 173 9.85 15.60 -21.58
C VAL A 173 10.69 15.90 -22.83
N ALA A 174 10.04 15.99 -23.99
CA ALA A 174 10.64 16.36 -25.27
C ALA A 174 11.27 17.77 -25.30
N SER A 175 10.94 18.66 -24.37
CA SER A 175 11.59 19.99 -24.25
C SER A 175 13.02 19.92 -23.72
N TYR A 176 13.34 18.85 -22.97
CA TYR A 176 14.67 18.55 -22.45
C TYR A 176 15.39 17.47 -23.30
N LEU A 177 14.64 16.48 -23.77
CA LEU A 177 15.14 15.36 -24.59
C LEU A 177 14.46 15.37 -25.97
N PRO A 178 14.89 16.18 -26.96
CA PRO A 178 14.22 16.26 -28.26
C PRO A 178 14.08 14.93 -29.00
N ALA A 179 15.03 14.00 -28.80
CA ALA A 179 15.00 12.65 -29.38
C ALA A 179 13.83 11.77 -28.88
N PHE A 180 13.25 12.11 -27.72
CA PHE A 180 12.12 11.37 -27.12
C PHE A 180 10.80 11.57 -27.88
N ALA A 181 10.61 12.68 -28.61
CA ALA A 181 9.31 13.14 -29.10
C ALA A 181 8.55 12.21 -30.08
N GLY A 182 9.22 11.22 -30.67
CA GLY A 182 8.62 10.27 -31.63
C GLY A 182 7.56 9.34 -31.02
N GLY A 183 6.79 8.64 -31.86
CA GLY A 183 5.84 7.60 -31.41
C GLY A 183 4.72 8.08 -30.48
N GLY A 184 4.23 9.31 -30.68
CA GLY A 184 3.19 9.94 -29.85
C GLY A 184 3.69 10.64 -28.58
N LYS A 185 4.98 10.50 -28.25
CA LYS A 185 5.53 10.90 -26.95
C LYS A 185 5.77 12.41 -26.77
N GLY A 186 5.65 13.21 -27.83
CA GLY A 186 5.92 14.66 -27.78
C GLY A 186 5.10 15.48 -26.78
N ALA A 187 3.96 14.96 -26.32
CA ALA A 187 3.11 15.59 -25.30
C ALA A 187 3.27 15.01 -23.88
N VAL A 188 4.07 13.94 -23.68
CA VAL A 188 4.25 13.32 -22.36
C VAL A 188 5.01 14.27 -21.44
N THR A 189 4.45 14.54 -20.25
CA THR A 189 5.03 15.46 -19.25
C THR A 189 5.84 14.74 -18.17
N VAL A 190 6.65 15.49 -17.41
CA VAL A 190 7.45 14.93 -16.31
C VAL A 190 6.58 14.29 -15.23
N VAL A 191 5.43 14.88 -14.89
CA VAL A 191 4.47 14.26 -13.96
C VAL A 191 3.98 12.91 -14.46
N GLN A 192 3.69 12.76 -15.75
CA GLN A 192 3.16 11.53 -16.33
C GLN A 192 4.19 10.39 -16.33
N LEU A 193 5.49 10.69 -16.35
CA LEU A 193 6.53 9.70 -16.05
C LEU A 193 6.49 9.29 -14.58
N LEU A 194 6.45 10.27 -13.66
CA LEU A 194 6.47 10.07 -12.21
C LEU A 194 5.21 9.39 -11.65
N THR A 195 4.07 9.49 -12.33
CA THR A 195 2.76 8.94 -11.90
C THR A 195 2.27 7.76 -12.73
N HIS A 196 3.10 7.25 -13.65
CA HIS A 196 2.77 6.14 -14.53
C HIS A 196 1.55 6.36 -15.46
N THR A 197 1.33 7.61 -15.90
CA THR A 197 0.23 7.98 -16.81
C THR A 197 0.70 8.43 -18.20
N SER A 198 1.95 8.14 -18.57
CA SER A 198 2.56 8.49 -19.87
C SER A 198 1.97 7.77 -21.09
N GLY A 199 1.29 6.64 -20.89
CA GLY A 199 0.80 5.77 -21.97
C GLY A 199 1.82 4.78 -22.52
N PHE A 200 3.05 4.68 -21.98
CA PHE A 200 4.02 3.67 -22.39
C PHE A 200 3.50 2.23 -22.08
N PRO A 201 3.90 1.19 -22.84
CA PRO A 201 3.72 -0.19 -22.40
C PRO A 201 4.52 -0.43 -21.12
N SER A 202 4.13 -1.44 -20.34
CA SER A 202 4.78 -1.72 -19.06
C SER A 202 6.27 -2.01 -19.17
N TRP A 203 6.69 -2.70 -20.23
CA TRP A 203 8.05 -3.20 -20.38
C TRP A 203 8.39 -3.59 -21.83
N ILE A 204 9.68 -3.53 -22.19
CA ILE A 204 10.24 -4.07 -23.45
C ILE A 204 11.63 -4.71 -23.20
N PRO A 205 12.05 -5.72 -23.98
CA PRO A 205 13.29 -6.45 -23.75
C PRO A 205 14.52 -5.71 -24.31
N LEU A 206 14.98 -4.67 -23.61
CA LEU A 206 16.20 -3.92 -23.97
C LEU A 206 17.47 -4.79 -23.92
N TYR A 207 17.48 -5.83 -23.09
CA TYR A 207 18.59 -6.79 -23.03
C TYR A 207 18.81 -7.60 -24.31
N GLN A 208 17.86 -7.61 -25.25
CA GLN A 208 18.03 -8.24 -26.57
C GLN A 208 18.82 -7.36 -27.54
N GLU A 209 18.89 -6.05 -27.30
CA GLU A 209 19.67 -5.15 -28.13
C GLU A 209 21.17 -5.27 -27.80
N PRO A 210 22.07 -5.28 -28.80
CA PRO A 210 23.49 -5.60 -28.58
C PRO A 210 24.29 -4.47 -27.92
N THR A 211 23.96 -3.20 -28.20
CA THR A 211 24.71 -2.03 -27.70
C THR A 211 23.81 -1.06 -26.94
N HIS A 212 24.42 -0.16 -26.18
CA HIS A 212 23.71 0.89 -25.44
C HIS A 212 22.92 1.81 -26.38
N GLU A 213 23.50 2.17 -27.53
CA GLU A 213 22.89 3.02 -28.55
C GLU A 213 21.65 2.35 -29.17
N ALA A 214 21.70 1.03 -29.39
CA ALA A 214 20.55 0.27 -29.87
C ALA A 214 19.42 0.21 -28.82
N ARG A 215 19.75 0.09 -27.52
CA ARG A 215 18.79 0.17 -26.41
C ARG A 215 18.10 1.52 -26.36
N LEU A 216 18.87 2.60 -26.43
CA LEU A 216 18.32 3.97 -26.50
C LEU A 216 17.45 4.18 -27.74
N ALA A 217 17.92 3.77 -28.92
CA ALA A 217 17.15 3.86 -30.16
C ALA A 217 15.80 3.11 -30.06
N ARG A 218 15.77 1.95 -29.39
CA ARG A 218 14.54 1.20 -29.13
C ARG A 218 13.59 1.92 -28.17
N ILE A 219 14.10 2.59 -27.14
CA ILE A 219 13.28 3.44 -26.24
C ILE A 219 12.69 4.64 -27.02
N TRP A 220 13.51 5.32 -27.83
CA TRP A 220 13.06 6.46 -28.63
C TRP A 220 12.03 6.08 -29.69
N ALA A 221 12.19 4.92 -30.33
CA ALA A 221 11.26 4.39 -31.31
C ALA A 221 9.97 3.80 -30.70
N GLN A 222 9.93 3.51 -29.40
CA GLN A 222 8.77 2.88 -28.76
C GLN A 222 7.53 3.79 -28.84
N GLU A 223 6.46 3.27 -29.43
CA GLU A 223 5.15 3.91 -29.49
C GLU A 223 4.40 3.76 -28.15
N LEU A 224 3.53 4.72 -27.84
CA LEU A 224 2.60 4.62 -26.72
C LEU A 224 1.48 3.61 -27.03
N VAL A 225 0.95 2.96 -26.00
CA VAL A 225 -0.20 2.03 -26.08
C VAL A 225 -1.50 2.65 -25.57
N ALA A 226 -1.42 3.85 -24.97
CA ALA A 226 -2.54 4.69 -24.58
C ALA A 226 -2.16 6.18 -24.75
N GLU A 227 -3.15 7.07 -24.84
CA GLU A 227 -2.87 8.51 -24.89
C GLU A 227 -2.38 9.02 -23.52
N PRO A 228 -1.40 9.95 -23.46
CA PRO A 228 -0.88 10.48 -22.20
C PRO A 228 -1.99 11.07 -21.32
N GLY A 229 -2.01 10.69 -20.05
CA GLY A 229 -3.01 11.10 -19.06
C GLY A 229 -4.36 10.38 -19.13
N THR A 230 -4.56 9.42 -20.05
CA THR A 230 -5.86 8.72 -20.20
C THR A 230 -5.93 7.36 -19.50
N ALA A 231 -4.79 6.81 -19.07
CA ALA A 231 -4.71 5.53 -18.38
C ALA A 231 -3.50 5.50 -17.43
N TYR A 232 -3.66 4.86 -16.28
CA TYR A 232 -2.54 4.41 -15.46
C TYR A 232 -1.97 3.10 -16.03
N LEU A 233 -0.67 3.08 -16.31
CA LEU A 233 0.08 1.93 -16.81
C LEU A 233 1.45 1.90 -16.12
N TYR A 234 1.57 1.08 -15.07
CA TYR A 234 2.86 0.86 -14.41
C TYR A 234 3.89 0.38 -15.45
N SER A 235 4.98 1.14 -15.59
CA SER A 235 5.93 1.03 -16.71
C SER A 235 7.35 1.39 -16.30
N ASP A 236 8.29 0.50 -16.61
CA ASP A 236 9.72 0.73 -16.37
C ASP A 236 10.32 1.79 -17.29
N LEU A 237 9.75 1.95 -18.50
CA LEU A 237 10.19 2.94 -19.48
C LEU A 237 10.06 4.37 -18.97
N ASN A 238 9.12 4.64 -18.07
CA ASN A 238 8.98 5.95 -17.43
C ASN A 238 10.22 6.34 -16.65
N LEU A 239 10.70 5.42 -15.79
CA LEU A 239 11.80 5.70 -14.89
C LEU A 239 13.16 5.58 -15.59
N ILE A 240 13.27 4.73 -16.62
CA ILE A 240 14.42 4.75 -17.54
C ILE A 240 14.48 6.09 -18.29
N THR A 241 13.36 6.60 -18.80
CA THR A 241 13.32 7.93 -19.43
C THR A 241 13.66 9.03 -18.42
N LEU A 242 13.17 8.93 -17.18
CA LEU A 242 13.45 9.89 -16.11
C LEU A 242 14.94 9.91 -15.72
N GLN A 243 15.64 8.77 -15.74
CA GLN A 243 17.10 8.73 -15.64
C GLN A 243 17.77 9.55 -16.75
N LEU A 244 17.43 9.28 -18.01
CA LEU A 244 18.06 9.96 -19.15
C LEU A 244 17.82 11.47 -19.09
N LEU A 245 16.65 11.89 -18.60
CA LEU A 245 16.30 13.28 -18.34
C LEU A 245 17.16 13.90 -17.22
N LEU A 246 17.38 13.16 -16.12
CA LEU A 246 18.25 13.59 -15.03
C LEU A 246 19.71 13.70 -15.48
N GLU A 247 20.22 12.74 -16.25
CA GLU A 247 21.59 12.72 -16.74
C GLU A 247 21.85 13.84 -17.76
N GLU A 248 20.89 14.14 -18.65
CA GLU A 248 20.96 15.29 -19.57
C GLU A 248 20.99 16.64 -18.83
N VAL A 249 20.03 16.88 -17.92
CA VAL A 249 19.89 18.19 -17.24
C VAL A 249 21.04 18.47 -16.25
N THR A 250 21.73 17.42 -15.78
CA THR A 250 22.82 17.55 -14.78
C THR A 250 24.22 17.28 -15.33
N GLY A 251 24.34 16.69 -16.52
CA GLY A 251 25.59 16.15 -17.04
C GLY A 251 26.22 15.05 -16.17
N THR A 252 25.47 14.46 -15.23
CA THR A 252 26.00 13.60 -14.16
C THR A 252 25.27 12.24 -14.13
N PRO A 253 25.99 11.09 -14.16
CA PRO A 253 25.37 9.76 -14.10
C PRO A 253 24.50 9.53 -12.85
N LEU A 254 23.44 8.74 -13.00
CA LEU A 254 22.45 8.51 -11.94
C LEU A 254 23.04 7.91 -10.65
N ASP A 255 24.05 7.05 -10.74
CA ASP A 255 24.69 6.44 -9.57
C ASP A 255 25.56 7.43 -8.78
N VAL A 256 26.17 8.40 -9.47
CA VAL A 256 26.86 9.54 -8.87
C VAL A 256 25.86 10.47 -8.20
N LEU A 257 24.76 10.82 -8.87
CA LEU A 257 23.67 11.64 -8.30
C LEU A 257 23.10 11.01 -7.02
N LEU A 258 22.78 9.71 -7.05
CA LEU A 258 22.30 8.96 -5.89
C LEU A 258 23.28 9.08 -4.72
N ARG A 259 24.57 8.90 -4.98
CA ARG A 259 25.62 8.95 -3.97
C ARG A 259 25.77 10.33 -3.35
N GLU A 260 25.78 11.38 -4.17
CA GLU A 260 26.19 12.71 -3.74
C GLU A 260 25.04 13.53 -3.15
N GLU A 261 23.80 13.30 -3.61
CA GLU A 261 22.63 14.06 -3.14
C GLU A 261 21.77 13.30 -2.12
N ILE A 262 21.82 11.96 -2.08
CA ILE A 262 20.99 11.14 -1.17
C ILE A 262 21.85 10.32 -0.21
N THR A 263 22.55 9.28 -0.70
CA THR A 263 23.07 8.24 0.23
C THR A 263 24.29 8.71 1.03
N GLY A 264 25.16 9.52 0.43
CA GLY A 264 26.27 10.18 1.11
C GLY A 264 25.81 11.15 2.20
N PRO A 265 24.97 12.17 1.88
CA PRO A 265 24.42 13.10 2.86
C PRO A 265 23.65 12.43 4.01
N LEU A 266 22.92 11.34 3.74
CA LEU A 266 22.13 10.61 4.76
C LEU A 266 22.94 9.55 5.53
N GLY A 267 24.18 9.25 5.12
CA GLY A 267 25.01 8.22 5.74
C GLY A 267 24.58 6.78 5.41
N MET A 268 23.85 6.58 4.32
CA MET A 268 23.36 5.28 3.83
C MET A 268 24.49 4.50 3.14
N THR A 269 25.48 4.10 3.93
CA THR A 269 26.74 3.48 3.47
C THR A 269 26.59 2.12 2.77
N ARG A 270 25.41 1.49 2.86
CA ARG A 270 25.08 0.22 2.22
C ARG A 270 24.13 0.38 1.03
N THR A 271 23.77 1.62 0.67
CA THR A 271 22.89 1.92 -0.46
C THR A 271 23.64 2.45 -1.67
N ARG A 272 23.58 1.72 -2.80
CA ARG A 272 24.22 2.10 -4.07
C ARG A 272 23.78 1.22 -5.25
N TYR A 273 23.96 1.71 -6.47
CA TYR A 273 24.09 0.84 -7.63
C TYR A 273 25.43 0.08 -7.61
N ASN A 274 25.51 -1.04 -8.33
CA ASN A 274 26.73 -1.82 -8.57
C ASN A 274 27.61 -1.98 -7.32
N PRO A 275 27.15 -2.76 -6.31
CA PRO A 275 27.95 -3.02 -5.12
C PRO A 275 29.26 -3.74 -5.46
N PRO A 276 30.36 -3.48 -4.75
CA PRO A 276 31.64 -4.11 -5.05
C PRO A 276 31.58 -5.62 -4.76
N ALA A 277 32.33 -6.43 -5.51
CA ALA A 277 32.34 -7.89 -5.36
C ALA A 277 32.64 -8.39 -3.93
N SER A 278 33.35 -7.60 -3.11
CA SER A 278 33.60 -7.89 -1.69
C SER A 278 32.35 -7.87 -0.81
N TRP A 279 31.24 -7.26 -1.26
CA TRP A 279 29.94 -7.30 -0.58
C TRP A 279 29.17 -8.59 -0.83
N ARG A 280 29.51 -9.39 -1.85
CA ARG A 280 28.76 -10.59 -2.25
C ARG A 280 28.41 -11.52 -1.07
N PRO A 281 29.30 -11.85 -0.12
CA PRO A 281 28.95 -12.66 1.06
C PRO A 281 27.93 -12.04 2.03
N ARG A 282 27.60 -10.76 1.87
CA ARG A 282 26.57 -10.01 2.63
C ARG A 282 25.35 -9.63 1.79
N ILE A 283 25.32 -10.00 0.51
CA ILE A 283 24.19 -9.74 -0.39
C ILE A 283 23.31 -10.99 -0.42
N ALA A 284 21.99 -10.83 -0.33
CA ALA A 284 21.05 -11.91 -0.59
C ALA A 284 21.08 -12.27 -2.09
N ALA A 285 21.16 -13.56 -2.40
CA ALA A 285 21.02 -14.03 -3.78
C ALA A 285 19.58 -13.81 -4.26
N THR A 286 19.39 -13.52 -5.55
CA THR A 286 18.07 -13.28 -6.13
C THR A 286 17.56 -14.54 -6.80
N GLU A 287 17.88 -14.81 -8.07
CA GLU A 287 17.38 -16.00 -8.79
C GLU A 287 18.50 -16.79 -9.46
N ASP A 288 18.21 -18.04 -9.79
CA ASP A 288 18.91 -18.80 -10.82
C ASP A 288 18.41 -18.36 -12.20
N SER A 289 19.11 -17.42 -12.82
CA SER A 289 18.80 -16.80 -14.12
C SER A 289 19.27 -17.72 -15.24
N ARG A 290 18.58 -18.84 -15.47
CA ARG A 290 18.79 -19.73 -16.62
C ARG A 290 17.54 -19.76 -17.50
N LEU A 291 17.72 -20.13 -18.76
CA LEU A 291 16.60 -20.36 -19.69
C LEU A 291 15.83 -21.63 -19.29
N PRO A 292 14.49 -21.69 -19.49
CA PRO A 292 13.65 -20.72 -20.20
C PRO A 292 12.95 -19.65 -19.33
N TRP A 293 13.09 -19.67 -18.00
CA TRP A 293 12.31 -18.81 -17.10
C TRP A 293 12.89 -17.40 -16.88
N SER A 294 14.15 -17.17 -17.23
CA SER A 294 14.78 -15.84 -17.22
C SER A 294 15.00 -15.31 -18.65
N GLY A 295 15.12 -14.00 -18.82
CA GLY A 295 15.44 -13.38 -20.11
C GLY A 295 16.89 -13.57 -20.55
N LEU A 296 17.79 -13.88 -19.61
CA LEU A 296 19.23 -14.05 -19.82
C LEU A 296 19.75 -15.31 -19.10
N ASP A 297 20.77 -15.96 -19.69
CA ASP A 297 21.48 -17.08 -19.07
C ASP A 297 22.72 -16.58 -18.30
N ARG A 298 22.56 -16.36 -17.00
CA ARG A 298 23.58 -15.85 -16.06
C ARG A 298 23.88 -16.82 -14.90
N GLY A 299 23.12 -17.91 -14.77
CA GLY A 299 23.16 -18.77 -13.58
C GLY A 299 22.67 -18.03 -12.32
N LEU A 300 23.18 -18.40 -11.14
CA LEU A 300 22.79 -17.77 -9.88
C LEU A 300 23.20 -16.30 -9.79
N VAL A 301 22.23 -15.40 -9.93
CA VAL A 301 22.37 -13.95 -9.79
C VAL A 301 22.57 -13.61 -8.32
N TRP A 302 23.78 -13.14 -8.00
CA TRP A 302 24.18 -12.89 -6.62
C TRP A 302 25.29 -11.83 -6.56
N GLY A 303 24.90 -10.60 -6.20
CA GLY A 303 25.78 -9.42 -6.20
C GLY A 303 25.62 -8.50 -7.41
N GLU A 304 24.73 -8.86 -8.34
CA GLU A 304 24.42 -8.14 -9.57
C GLU A 304 22.89 -7.94 -9.66
N VAL A 305 22.44 -6.90 -10.38
CA VAL A 305 21.01 -6.59 -10.50
C VAL A 305 20.22 -7.74 -11.15
N HIS A 306 19.07 -8.06 -10.57
CA HIS A 306 18.11 -9.06 -11.00
C HIS A 306 17.51 -8.73 -12.36
N ASP A 307 16.98 -7.52 -12.51
CA ASP A 307 16.32 -7.05 -13.72
C ASP A 307 17.26 -7.06 -14.95
N GLU A 308 16.83 -7.76 -16.01
CA GLU A 308 17.65 -7.98 -17.21
C GLU A 308 17.92 -6.69 -17.99
N ASN A 309 16.99 -5.73 -18.00
CA ASN A 309 17.18 -4.43 -18.67
C ASN A 309 18.20 -3.58 -17.91
N ALA A 310 18.08 -3.48 -16.58
CA ALA A 310 19.03 -2.77 -15.74
C ALA A 310 20.42 -3.40 -15.85
N PHE A 311 20.52 -4.73 -15.88
CA PHE A 311 21.78 -5.45 -16.14
C PHE A 311 22.37 -5.05 -17.50
N ALA A 312 21.57 -5.08 -18.58
CA ALA A 312 22.00 -4.70 -19.92
C ALA A 312 22.34 -3.20 -20.06
N MET A 313 21.84 -2.34 -19.18
CA MET A 313 22.21 -0.92 -19.07
C MET A 313 23.44 -0.70 -18.15
N GLY A 314 24.21 -1.76 -17.83
CA GLY A 314 25.43 -1.65 -17.01
C GLY A 314 25.16 -1.61 -15.50
N GLY A 315 23.97 -2.03 -15.06
CA GLY A 315 23.57 -2.09 -13.66
C GLY A 315 23.06 -0.78 -13.06
N VAL A 316 23.02 0.31 -13.84
CA VAL A 316 22.51 1.62 -13.42
C VAL A 316 21.28 1.96 -14.28
N ALA A 317 20.09 1.71 -13.73
CA ALA A 317 18.84 2.09 -14.36
C ALA A 317 17.92 2.88 -13.42
N GLY A 318 17.14 3.81 -13.97
CA GLY A 318 16.18 4.58 -13.19
C GLY A 318 15.04 3.73 -12.60
N HIS A 319 14.75 2.56 -13.18
CA HIS A 319 13.67 1.68 -12.75
C HIS A 319 14.08 0.58 -11.74
N ALA A 320 15.36 0.18 -11.71
CA ALA A 320 15.90 -0.94 -10.92
C ALA A 320 17.43 -0.87 -10.77
N GLY A 321 18.01 -1.61 -9.82
CA GLY A 321 19.46 -1.79 -9.67
C GLY A 321 20.10 -1.15 -8.42
N VAL A 322 19.34 -0.43 -7.60
CA VAL A 322 19.82 0.00 -6.28
C VAL A 322 19.86 -1.21 -5.34
N PHE A 323 21.00 -1.41 -4.70
CA PHE A 323 21.15 -2.33 -3.57
C PHE A 323 21.05 -1.55 -2.26
N SER A 324 20.45 -2.13 -1.21
CA SER A 324 20.38 -1.52 0.13
C SER A 324 20.14 -2.54 1.24
N CYS A 325 20.29 -2.15 2.51
CA CYS A 325 19.83 -2.91 3.67
C CYS A 325 18.61 -2.26 4.34
N ALA A 326 17.97 -2.95 5.29
CA ALA A 326 16.75 -2.49 5.94
C ALA A 326 16.98 -1.20 6.74
N TRP A 327 18.12 -1.07 7.43
CA TRP A 327 18.46 0.12 8.21
C TRP A 327 18.59 1.38 7.36
N ASP A 328 19.27 1.30 6.21
CA ASP A 328 19.44 2.45 5.32
C ASP A 328 18.11 2.88 4.68
N LEU A 329 17.24 1.94 4.31
CA LEU A 329 15.87 2.29 3.87
C LEU A 329 15.02 2.88 4.99
N ALA A 330 15.22 2.48 6.24
CA ALA A 330 14.59 3.14 7.37
C ALA A 330 15.10 4.57 7.57
N VAL A 331 16.40 4.85 7.29
CA VAL A 331 16.94 6.23 7.27
C VAL A 331 16.26 7.06 6.18
N LEU A 332 16.10 6.54 4.96
CA LEU A 332 15.33 7.21 3.90
C LEU A 332 13.88 7.49 4.33
N GLY A 333 13.18 6.47 4.84
CA GLY A 333 11.82 6.60 5.34
C GLY A 333 11.67 7.64 6.45
N ARG A 334 12.61 7.67 7.41
CA ARG A 334 12.66 8.66 8.49
C ARG A 334 12.97 10.07 7.97
N THR A 335 13.78 10.19 6.92
CA THR A 335 14.11 11.46 6.25
C THR A 335 12.85 12.07 5.64
N LEU A 336 12.07 11.27 4.91
CA LEU A 336 10.81 11.71 4.30
C LEU A 336 9.76 12.04 5.38
N LEU A 337 9.55 11.17 6.37
CA LEU A 337 8.66 11.44 7.51
C LEU A 337 9.12 12.60 8.43
N ASN A 338 10.29 13.21 8.17
CA ASN A 338 10.80 14.42 8.82
C ASN A 338 10.71 15.68 7.91
N GLY A 339 10.03 15.62 6.77
CA GLY A 339 9.99 16.73 5.80
C GLY A 339 11.32 16.94 5.07
N GLY A 340 12.02 15.84 4.75
CA GLY A 340 13.24 15.84 3.93
C GLY A 340 14.56 16.03 4.68
N VAL A 341 14.58 15.85 6.01
CA VAL A 341 15.78 16.10 6.88
C VAL A 341 16.11 14.95 7.82
N TYR A 342 17.38 14.57 7.89
CA TYR A 342 17.90 13.56 8.83
C TYR A 342 19.25 13.99 9.39
N GLY A 343 19.43 13.97 10.72
CA GLY A 343 20.71 14.33 11.35
C GLY A 343 21.22 15.74 11.01
N GLY A 344 20.32 16.67 10.69
CA GLY A 344 20.66 18.02 10.24
C GLY A 344 21.05 18.14 8.75
N ARG A 345 21.05 17.04 7.99
CA ARG A 345 21.23 17.05 6.53
C ARG A 345 19.86 17.04 5.84
N ARG A 346 19.67 17.94 4.87
CA ARG A 346 18.45 18.06 4.06
C ARG A 346 18.73 17.51 2.66
N VAL A 347 17.79 16.73 2.11
CA VAL A 347 17.82 16.25 0.72
C VAL A 347 16.70 16.87 -0.14
N LEU A 348 15.58 17.25 0.48
CA LEU A 348 14.44 17.95 -0.14
C LEU A 348 13.83 18.93 0.88
N ARG A 349 13.15 20.00 0.45
CA ARG A 349 12.28 20.81 1.34
C ARG A 349 11.00 20.04 1.72
N GLU A 350 10.33 20.50 2.77
CA GLU A 350 9.13 19.84 3.30
C GLU A 350 7.99 19.83 2.26
N GLU A 351 7.82 20.94 1.53
CA GLU A 351 6.83 21.09 0.47
C GLU A 351 7.08 20.14 -0.71
N SER A 352 8.35 19.87 -1.06
CA SER A 352 8.71 18.90 -2.10
C SER A 352 8.42 17.46 -1.66
N VAL A 353 8.61 17.14 -0.37
CA VAL A 353 8.22 15.83 0.18
C VAL A 353 6.70 15.67 0.17
N GLU A 354 5.92 16.70 0.49
CA GLU A 354 4.45 16.62 0.39
C GLU A 354 3.96 16.35 -1.05
N LEU A 355 4.68 16.80 -2.10
CA LEU A 355 4.38 16.38 -3.49
C LEU A 355 4.57 14.86 -3.70
N MET A 356 5.51 14.24 -3.00
CA MET A 356 5.72 12.78 -3.09
C MET A 356 4.61 11.97 -2.39
N PHE A 357 3.84 12.58 -1.49
CA PHE A 357 2.78 11.95 -0.68
C PHE A 357 1.36 12.40 -1.08
N ARG A 358 1.24 13.34 -2.02
CA ARG A 358 -0.02 13.84 -2.58
C ARG A 358 -0.44 13.00 -3.77
N ASP A 359 -1.70 12.63 -3.85
CA ASP A 359 -2.28 11.97 -5.02
C ASP A 359 -2.35 12.92 -6.24
N PHE A 360 -1.77 12.47 -7.36
CA PHE A 360 -1.80 13.10 -8.68
C PHE A 360 -2.64 12.30 -9.69
N THR A 361 -3.23 11.17 -9.29
CA THR A 361 -4.03 10.27 -10.13
C THR A 361 -5.45 9.98 -9.58
N PRO A 362 -6.19 10.96 -9.00
CA PRO A 362 -7.51 10.72 -8.40
C PRO A 362 -8.57 10.21 -9.39
N GLU A 363 -8.37 10.37 -10.70
CA GLU A 363 -9.19 9.84 -11.78
C GLU A 363 -8.99 8.33 -12.05
N PHE A 364 -8.00 7.69 -11.40
CA PHE A 364 -7.71 6.25 -11.50
C PHE A 364 -7.91 5.55 -10.13
N PRO A 365 -9.15 5.25 -9.72
CA PRO A 365 -9.42 4.62 -8.42
C PRO A 365 -8.75 3.26 -8.26
N GLY A 366 -7.90 3.14 -7.23
CA GLY A 366 -7.06 1.97 -6.99
C GLY A 366 -5.58 2.22 -7.34
N ASP A 367 -5.29 3.19 -8.20
CA ASP A 367 -3.95 3.51 -8.70
C ASP A 367 -3.47 4.91 -8.24
N ALA A 368 -3.84 5.29 -7.02
CA ALA A 368 -3.41 6.56 -6.41
C ALA A 368 -1.88 6.62 -6.31
N HIS A 369 -1.29 7.69 -6.83
CA HIS A 369 0.15 7.81 -7.02
C HIS A 369 0.63 9.24 -6.72
N GLY A 370 1.68 9.35 -5.92
CA GLY A 370 2.43 10.60 -5.73
C GLY A 370 3.52 10.74 -6.78
N LEU A 371 4.51 11.59 -6.52
CA LEU A 371 5.70 11.65 -7.40
C LEU A 371 6.61 10.45 -7.14
N GLY A 372 6.28 9.31 -7.75
CA GLY A 372 6.99 8.03 -7.70
C GLY A 372 6.64 7.08 -6.56
N PHE A 373 5.78 7.46 -5.63
CA PHE A 373 5.25 6.58 -4.59
C PHE A 373 3.84 6.10 -4.95
N GLU A 374 3.58 4.81 -4.76
CA GLU A 374 2.20 4.31 -4.70
C GLU A 374 1.57 4.77 -3.38
N LEU A 375 0.30 5.18 -3.41
CA LEU A 375 -0.43 5.71 -2.24
C LEU A 375 -1.64 4.81 -1.90
N TYR A 376 -1.94 4.69 -0.60
CA TYR A 376 -3.17 4.05 -0.08
C TYR A 376 -3.41 2.58 -0.50
N GLN A 377 -2.35 1.84 -0.81
CA GLN A 377 -2.41 0.50 -1.41
C GLN A 377 -2.56 -0.65 -0.40
N HIS A 378 -3.80 -1.01 -0.05
CA HIS A 378 -4.09 -2.11 0.89
C HIS A 378 -3.45 -3.46 0.48
N TRP A 379 -3.27 -3.72 -0.83
CA TRP A 379 -2.73 -4.99 -1.34
C TRP A 379 -1.27 -5.30 -0.96
N TYR A 380 -0.53 -4.34 -0.38
CA TYR A 380 0.73 -4.62 0.32
C TYR A 380 0.96 -3.76 1.56
N MET A 381 0.34 -2.59 1.68
CA MET A 381 0.38 -1.77 2.89
C MET A 381 -0.58 -2.30 3.97
N GLY A 382 -1.47 -3.25 3.66
CA GLY A 382 -2.48 -3.77 4.58
C GLY A 382 -3.20 -2.65 5.33
N ALA A 383 -3.44 -2.85 6.62
CA ALA A 383 -4.02 -1.87 7.51
C ALA A 383 -3.08 -0.69 7.87
N MET A 384 -1.85 -0.60 7.34
CA MET A 384 -1.08 0.66 7.35
C MET A 384 -1.56 1.64 6.28
N ALA A 385 -2.33 1.18 5.29
CA ALA A 385 -2.92 2.03 4.26
C ALA A 385 -3.78 3.14 4.91
N THR A 386 -3.52 4.37 4.51
CA THR A 386 -4.33 5.56 4.76
C THR A 386 -4.26 6.45 3.52
N PRO A 387 -5.15 7.44 3.35
CA PRO A 387 -5.04 8.44 2.28
C PRO A 387 -3.76 9.28 2.29
N ARG A 388 -2.84 9.11 3.25
CA ARG A 388 -1.49 9.70 3.26
C ARG A 388 -0.36 8.67 3.36
N SER A 389 -0.67 7.37 3.35
CA SER A 389 0.36 6.33 3.43
C SER A 389 0.97 6.12 2.05
N ALA A 390 2.30 6.12 1.99
CA ALA A 390 3.08 6.03 0.78
C ALA A 390 4.04 4.83 0.85
N GLY A 391 4.28 4.18 -0.29
CA GLY A 391 5.21 3.06 -0.35
C GLY A 391 5.63 2.68 -1.76
N HIS A 392 6.43 1.62 -1.85
CA HIS A 392 6.68 0.92 -3.10
C HIS A 392 7.05 -0.54 -2.79
N THR A 393 6.73 -1.46 -3.70
CA THR A 393 7.20 -2.85 -3.65
C THR A 393 8.32 -3.12 -4.66
N GLY A 394 9.15 -4.14 -4.43
CA GLY A 394 10.12 -4.65 -5.39
C GLY A 394 9.78 -6.06 -5.85
N PHE A 395 10.21 -6.40 -7.07
CA PHE A 395 9.98 -7.74 -7.63
C PHE A 395 10.69 -8.83 -6.80
N THR A 396 11.91 -8.57 -6.36
CA THR A 396 12.77 -9.45 -5.55
C THR A 396 12.22 -9.81 -4.15
N GLY A 397 11.13 -9.19 -3.69
CA GLY A 397 10.53 -9.43 -2.36
C GLY A 397 10.61 -8.25 -1.39
N THR A 398 11.21 -7.14 -1.82
CA THR A 398 11.38 -5.93 -1.00
C THR A 398 10.11 -5.06 -0.93
N SER A 399 9.99 -4.22 0.09
CA SER A 399 8.99 -3.13 0.17
C SER A 399 9.32 -2.14 1.29
N LEU A 400 8.91 -0.89 1.06
CA LEU A 400 8.92 0.21 2.04
C LEU A 400 7.48 0.73 2.19
N VAL A 401 7.01 0.93 3.43
CA VAL A 401 5.71 1.56 3.74
C VAL A 401 5.91 2.64 4.80
N LEU A 402 5.37 3.83 4.55
CA LEU A 402 5.46 5.02 5.40
C LEU A 402 4.04 5.52 5.70
N ASP A 403 3.72 5.75 6.98
CA ASP A 403 2.45 6.35 7.41
C ASP A 403 2.70 7.64 8.22
N PRO A 404 2.61 8.82 7.57
CA PRO A 404 2.71 10.12 8.23
C PRO A 404 1.59 10.40 9.25
N SER A 405 0.43 9.71 9.18
CA SER A 405 -0.67 9.89 10.13
C SER A 405 -0.33 9.31 11.52
N THR A 406 0.42 8.21 11.57
CA THR A 406 0.85 7.58 12.84
C THR A 406 2.32 7.80 13.15
N ASP A 407 3.11 8.36 12.23
CA ASP A 407 4.57 8.50 12.29
C ASP A 407 5.32 7.15 12.28
N SER A 408 4.74 6.16 11.59
CA SER A 408 5.26 4.80 11.54
C SER A 408 5.86 4.44 10.18
N PHE A 409 6.76 3.47 10.19
CA PHE A 409 7.39 2.93 9.00
C PHE A 409 7.62 1.42 9.14
N LEU A 410 7.55 0.73 8.01
CA LEU A 410 7.83 -0.69 7.88
C LEU A 410 8.72 -0.91 6.64
N VAL A 411 9.76 -1.71 6.82
CA VAL A 411 10.63 -2.22 5.77
C VAL A 411 10.59 -3.74 5.83
N VAL A 412 10.34 -4.38 4.69
CA VAL A 412 10.42 -5.84 4.54
C VAL A 412 11.31 -6.10 3.34
N LEU A 413 12.48 -6.69 3.54
CA LEU A 413 13.39 -7.07 2.46
C LEU A 413 13.50 -8.59 2.38
N GLY A 414 12.79 -9.21 1.43
CA GLY A 414 12.89 -10.64 1.13
C GLY A 414 13.74 -10.93 -0.11
N ASN A 415 14.08 -12.21 -0.31
CA ASN A 415 14.62 -12.76 -1.56
C ASN A 415 13.61 -13.75 -2.20
N SER A 416 12.42 -13.25 -2.53
CA SER A 416 11.26 -14.01 -3.00
C SER A 416 11.40 -14.71 -4.35
N VAL A 417 12.44 -14.37 -5.10
CA VAL A 417 12.77 -15.00 -6.38
C VAL A 417 13.89 -16.03 -6.24
N HIS A 418 14.29 -16.38 -5.00
CA HIS A 418 15.31 -17.40 -4.71
C HIS A 418 14.64 -18.74 -4.41
N PRO A 419 14.74 -19.77 -5.29
CA PRO A 419 15.66 -19.89 -6.42
C PRO A 419 15.11 -19.40 -7.76
N VAL A 420 13.79 -19.27 -7.93
CA VAL A 420 13.17 -18.95 -9.21
C VAL A 420 12.01 -17.96 -9.07
N ARG A 421 11.88 -17.06 -10.06
CA ARG A 421 10.83 -16.03 -10.09
C ARG A 421 9.38 -16.56 -10.13
N SER A 422 9.17 -17.79 -10.61
CA SER A 422 7.84 -18.42 -10.72
C SER A 422 7.20 -18.76 -9.38
N TRP A 423 7.99 -18.93 -8.31
CA TRP A 423 7.48 -19.22 -6.96
C TRP A 423 6.86 -18.00 -6.27
N ARG A 424 7.17 -16.78 -6.73
CA ARG A 424 6.70 -15.53 -6.14
C ARG A 424 5.19 -15.36 -6.35
N SER A 425 4.42 -15.37 -5.26
CA SER A 425 2.96 -15.20 -5.30
C SER A 425 2.47 -13.99 -4.49
N GLY A 426 1.89 -12.99 -5.16
CA GLY A 426 1.24 -11.84 -4.52
C GLY A 426 2.12 -11.05 -3.54
N SER A 427 1.48 -10.54 -2.47
CA SER A 427 2.08 -9.69 -1.43
C SER A 427 1.72 -10.12 0.01
N ALA A 428 1.26 -11.36 0.22
CA ALA A 428 0.73 -11.82 1.50
C ALA A 428 1.64 -11.56 2.73
N PRO A 429 2.98 -11.74 2.67
CA PRO A 429 3.84 -11.43 3.83
C PRO A 429 3.98 -9.94 4.11
N ARG A 430 3.85 -9.08 3.08
CA ARG A 430 3.85 -7.62 3.23
C ARG A 430 2.59 -7.17 3.95
N VAL A 431 1.42 -7.64 3.49
CA VAL A 431 0.13 -7.38 4.13
C VAL A 431 0.14 -7.85 5.58
N ALA A 432 0.51 -9.11 5.84
CA ALA A 432 0.59 -9.66 7.20
C ALA A 432 1.53 -8.84 8.11
N ALA A 433 2.70 -8.44 7.61
CA ALA A 433 3.63 -7.61 8.38
C ALA A 433 3.06 -6.20 8.65
N ALA A 434 2.40 -5.60 7.66
CA ALA A 434 1.82 -4.26 7.76
C ALA A 434 0.58 -4.24 8.67
N ASP A 435 -0.28 -5.26 8.64
CA ASP A 435 -1.42 -5.41 9.55
C ASP A 435 -0.96 -5.45 11.02
N ARG A 436 0.11 -6.21 11.30
CA ARG A 436 0.71 -6.26 12.63
C ARG A 436 1.33 -4.93 13.03
N MET A 437 2.01 -4.24 12.12
CA MET A 437 2.58 -2.92 12.41
C MET A 437 1.49 -1.87 12.66
N ALA A 438 0.42 -1.86 11.86
CA ALA A 438 -0.74 -1.00 12.07
C ALA A 438 -1.46 -1.31 13.38
N ARG A 439 -1.65 -2.60 13.71
CA ARG A 439 -2.22 -3.02 15.00
C ARG A 439 -1.31 -2.68 16.18
N ALA A 440 0.00 -2.59 15.98
CA ALA A 440 0.94 -2.20 17.02
C ALA A 440 0.80 -0.74 17.46
N VAL A 441 0.23 0.15 16.63
CA VAL A 441 -0.09 1.54 17.03
C VAL A 441 -1.35 1.53 17.91
N PRO A 442 -1.30 1.83 19.23
CA PRO A 442 -2.45 1.63 20.11
C PRO A 442 -3.62 2.59 19.82
N VAL A 443 -4.86 2.08 19.82
CA VAL A 443 -6.10 2.90 19.86
C VAL A 443 -6.54 3.03 21.30
N ARG A 444 -5.99 4.02 22.01
CA ARG A 444 -6.31 4.25 23.43
C ARG A 444 -7.82 4.47 23.63
N PRO A 445 -8.46 3.79 24.61
CA PRO A 445 -9.86 4.02 24.96
C PRO A 445 -10.18 5.49 25.22
N ARG A 446 -11.40 5.89 24.87
CA ARG A 446 -11.90 7.26 25.02
C ARG A 446 -12.35 7.55 26.44
N GLU A 447 -12.89 6.55 27.15
CA GLU A 447 -13.20 6.57 28.58
C GLU A 447 -12.73 5.28 29.28
N GLY A 448 -12.46 5.35 30.58
CA GLY A 448 -12.15 4.17 31.39
C GLY A 448 -10.81 3.49 31.04
N ARG A 449 -10.82 2.15 30.97
CA ARG A 449 -9.62 1.31 30.78
C ARG A 449 -9.66 0.44 29.52
N THR A 450 -10.82 0.24 28.91
CA THR A 450 -10.99 -0.63 27.75
C THR A 450 -12.14 -0.15 26.86
N ALA A 451 -11.93 -0.21 25.55
CA ALA A 451 -12.97 -0.06 24.54
C ALA A 451 -13.36 -1.44 23.98
N TRP A 452 -14.54 -1.55 23.38
CA TRP A 452 -14.83 -2.70 22.51
C TRP A 452 -14.09 -2.55 21.19
N PHE A 453 -13.58 -3.64 20.65
CA PHE A 453 -12.82 -3.72 19.41
C PHE A 453 -13.32 -4.90 18.56
N SER A 454 -13.60 -4.65 17.28
CA SER A 454 -14.14 -5.64 16.34
C SER A 454 -13.12 -6.68 15.83
N GLN A 455 -11.84 -6.54 16.21
CA GLN A 455 -10.70 -7.26 15.64
C GLN A 455 -10.43 -6.91 14.15
N MET A 456 -9.43 -7.57 13.56
CA MET A 456 -8.94 -7.37 12.18
C MET A 456 -8.82 -8.74 11.48
N ALA A 457 -9.83 -9.60 11.63
CA ALA A 457 -9.87 -10.88 10.93
C ALA A 457 -10.68 -10.73 9.64
N SER A 458 -10.13 -11.18 8.51
CA SER A 458 -10.86 -11.28 7.24
C SER A 458 -11.93 -12.38 7.28
N ALA A 459 -12.83 -12.35 6.30
CA ALA A 459 -13.88 -13.33 6.03
C ALA A 459 -14.83 -13.61 7.21
N THR A 460 -15.04 -12.62 8.10
CA THR A 460 -15.84 -12.77 9.32
C THR A 460 -17.03 -11.79 9.38
N THR A 461 -17.88 -12.01 10.37
CA THR A 461 -18.86 -11.01 10.82
C THR A 461 -18.90 -11.02 12.33
N ALA A 462 -18.63 -9.86 12.94
CA ALA A 462 -18.58 -9.67 14.38
C ALA A 462 -19.75 -8.78 14.82
N THR A 463 -20.46 -9.16 15.89
CA THR A 463 -21.58 -8.38 16.45
C THR A 463 -21.37 -7.98 17.91
N LEU A 464 -21.82 -6.77 18.25
CA LEU A 464 -21.81 -6.23 19.61
C LEU A 464 -23.23 -5.78 19.95
N THR A 465 -23.95 -6.60 20.72
CA THR A 465 -25.39 -6.47 20.95
C THR A 465 -25.71 -6.02 22.37
N LEU A 466 -26.45 -4.93 22.50
CA LEU A 466 -26.96 -4.44 23.78
C LEU A 466 -28.10 -5.33 24.32
N PRO A 467 -28.29 -5.38 25.65
CA PRO A 467 -29.43 -6.09 26.24
C PRO A 467 -30.76 -5.42 25.83
N PRO A 468 -31.90 -6.12 25.96
CA PRO A 468 -33.21 -5.54 25.66
C PRO A 468 -33.49 -4.24 26.42
N LEU A 469 -33.89 -3.19 25.69
CA LEU A 469 -34.22 -1.86 26.18
C LEU A 469 -35.67 -1.50 25.83
N LYS A 470 -36.43 -0.99 26.81
CA LYS A 470 -37.77 -0.43 26.56
C LYS A 470 -37.65 1.04 26.18
N VAL A 471 -37.95 1.35 24.92
CA VAL A 471 -37.91 2.72 24.37
C VAL A 471 -39.09 3.52 24.95
N PRO A 472 -38.86 4.63 25.67
CA PRO A 472 -39.94 5.41 26.27
C PRO A 472 -40.71 6.22 25.22
N GLY A 473 -41.77 6.91 25.66
CA GLY A 473 -42.67 7.74 24.85
C GLY A 473 -42.06 8.97 24.16
N GLY A 474 -40.73 9.13 24.15
CA GLY A 474 -40.03 10.22 23.46
C GLY A 474 -38.68 10.60 24.10
N GLY A 475 -37.84 11.29 23.33
CA GLY A 475 -36.50 11.72 23.72
C GLY A 475 -35.51 10.57 23.83
N ALA A 476 -35.69 9.51 23.04
CA ALA A 476 -34.88 8.30 23.12
C ALA A 476 -33.66 8.38 22.18
N ARG A 477 -32.45 8.24 22.72
CA ARG A 477 -31.19 8.42 21.97
C ARG A 477 -30.12 7.44 22.43
N LEU A 478 -29.41 6.85 21.46
CA LEU A 478 -28.11 6.21 21.64
C LEU A 478 -27.00 7.25 21.42
N SER A 479 -25.97 7.20 22.25
CA SER A 479 -24.71 7.92 22.06
C SER A 479 -23.53 7.06 22.48
N CYS A 480 -22.44 7.10 21.72
CA CYS A 480 -21.16 6.47 22.07
C CYS A 480 -19.99 7.24 21.45
N ALA A 481 -18.77 6.89 21.85
CA ALA A 481 -17.58 7.18 21.07
C ALA A 481 -17.38 6.06 20.04
N LEU A 482 -17.14 6.44 18.78
CA LEU A 482 -16.89 5.53 17.67
C LEU A 482 -15.55 5.88 17.02
N TRP A 483 -14.74 4.87 16.73
CA TRP A 483 -13.50 4.97 15.95
C TRP A 483 -13.53 3.86 14.91
N TRP A 484 -13.18 4.14 13.66
CA TRP A 484 -13.09 3.11 12.63
C TRP A 484 -12.01 3.40 11.61
N ASP A 485 -11.48 2.34 11.03
CA ASP A 485 -10.58 2.39 9.89
C ASP A 485 -10.74 1.03 9.21
N THR A 486 -11.55 0.96 8.16
CA THR A 486 -11.97 -0.29 7.51
C THR A 486 -11.68 -0.26 6.02
N GLU A 487 -11.66 -1.40 5.33
CA GLU A 487 -11.44 -1.40 3.89
C GLU A 487 -12.52 -0.55 3.16
N PRO A 488 -12.14 0.46 2.37
CA PRO A 488 -13.09 1.34 1.69
C PRO A 488 -14.02 0.58 0.75
N GLY A 489 -15.33 0.68 0.97
CA GLY A 489 -16.35 0.07 0.12
C GLY A 489 -16.57 -1.44 0.30
N ALA A 490 -15.68 -2.16 0.99
CA ALA A 490 -15.78 -3.60 1.23
C ALA A 490 -16.23 -3.95 2.66
N ASP A 491 -15.77 -3.20 3.66
CA ASP A 491 -15.91 -3.54 5.09
C ASP A 491 -16.86 -2.57 5.85
N PRO A 492 -18.19 -2.75 5.78
CA PRO A 492 -19.15 -1.89 6.47
C PRO A 492 -19.30 -2.24 7.95
N LEU A 493 -19.32 -1.20 8.78
CA LEU A 493 -19.95 -1.19 10.10
C LEU A 493 -21.41 -0.77 9.95
N ALA A 494 -22.36 -1.60 10.37
CA ALA A 494 -23.77 -1.27 10.48
C ALA A 494 -24.19 -1.08 11.95
N LEU A 495 -24.99 -0.06 12.24
CA LEU A 495 -25.77 0.07 13.47
C LEU A 495 -27.20 -0.39 13.18
N GLU A 496 -27.66 -1.41 13.91
CA GLU A 496 -28.92 -2.08 13.63
C GLU A 496 -29.79 -2.22 14.90
N VAL A 497 -31.10 -2.33 14.71
CA VAL A 497 -32.09 -2.52 15.78
C VAL A 497 -33.07 -3.63 15.43
N SER A 498 -33.51 -4.37 16.44
CA SER A 498 -34.50 -5.44 16.30
C SER A 498 -35.50 -5.44 17.46
N ALA A 499 -36.75 -5.81 17.20
CA ALA A 499 -37.80 -5.93 18.22
C ALA A 499 -37.99 -7.37 18.73
N ASP A 500 -37.65 -8.36 17.91
CA ASP A 500 -37.75 -9.80 18.18
C ASP A 500 -36.38 -10.46 18.46
N GLY A 501 -35.30 -9.87 17.94
CA GLY A 501 -33.93 -10.39 17.99
C GLY A 501 -33.47 -11.05 16.67
N GLU A 502 -34.38 -11.22 15.71
CA GLU A 502 -34.17 -11.95 14.46
C GLU A 502 -34.21 -11.02 13.24
N ALA A 503 -35.21 -10.15 13.16
CA ALA A 503 -35.35 -9.16 12.09
C ALA A 503 -34.63 -7.87 12.48
N TRP A 504 -33.54 -7.54 11.78
CA TRP A 504 -32.70 -6.38 12.05
C TRP A 504 -32.91 -5.29 11.00
N GLN A 505 -33.05 -4.04 11.46
CA GLN A 505 -33.29 -2.84 10.65
C GLN A 505 -32.15 -1.85 10.87
N PRO A 506 -31.68 -1.11 9.85
CA PRO A 506 -30.66 -0.08 10.03
C PRO A 506 -31.16 1.06 10.92
N VAL A 507 -30.26 1.65 11.70
CA VAL A 507 -30.52 2.83 12.53
C VAL A 507 -29.70 4.00 12.00
N PRO A 508 -30.34 5.02 11.39
CA PRO A 508 -29.65 6.23 10.96
C PRO A 508 -28.94 6.90 12.14
N PHE A 509 -27.70 7.36 11.91
CA PHE A 509 -26.91 8.05 12.93
C PHE A 509 -26.11 9.22 12.38
N THR A 510 -25.63 10.05 13.29
CA THR A 510 -24.67 11.12 13.01
C THR A 510 -23.34 10.78 13.68
N THR A 511 -22.22 11.10 13.03
CA THR A 511 -20.90 11.13 13.66
C THR A 511 -20.35 12.55 13.67
N ARG A 512 -19.51 12.87 14.64
CA ARG A 512 -18.80 14.15 14.68
C ARG A 512 -17.39 13.96 15.21
N ARG A 513 -16.40 14.23 14.36
CA ARG A 513 -14.98 14.28 14.75
C ARG A 513 -14.70 15.49 15.66
N PRO A 514 -13.64 15.46 16.49
CA PRO A 514 -13.22 16.63 17.25
C PRO A 514 -12.91 17.81 16.31
N GLY A 515 -13.54 18.96 16.54
CA GLY A 515 -13.35 20.18 15.74
C GLY A 515 -13.93 20.16 14.31
N GLY A 516 -14.67 19.12 13.92
CA GLY A 516 -15.30 19.05 12.60
C GLY A 516 -16.83 19.12 12.65
N GLU A 517 -17.42 19.34 11.48
CA GLU A 517 -18.88 19.31 11.29
C GLU A 517 -19.47 17.88 11.47
N PRO A 518 -20.77 17.76 11.79
CA PRO A 518 -21.45 16.47 11.79
C PRO A 518 -21.51 15.84 10.39
N ALA A 519 -21.31 14.53 10.31
CA ALA A 519 -21.58 13.71 9.14
C ALA A 519 -22.82 12.84 9.38
N GLU A 520 -23.72 12.80 8.39
CA GLU A 520 -24.96 12.02 8.39
C GLU A 520 -24.71 10.62 7.80
N HIS A 521 -25.24 9.59 8.46
CA HIS A 521 -25.19 8.19 8.01
C HIS A 521 -26.63 7.66 7.88
N PRO A 522 -27.36 8.05 6.82
CA PRO A 522 -28.79 7.77 6.69
C PRO A 522 -29.10 6.27 6.52
N GLU A 523 -28.17 5.51 5.97
CA GLU A 523 -28.28 4.05 5.81
C GLU A 523 -27.94 3.27 7.09
N GLY A 524 -27.54 3.96 8.16
CA GLY A 524 -27.08 3.32 9.40
C GLY A 524 -25.74 2.59 9.25
N THR A 525 -24.92 2.98 8.27
CA THR A 525 -23.62 2.36 7.97
C THR A 525 -22.46 3.38 7.96
N ALA A 526 -21.26 2.90 8.27
CA ALA A 526 -20.00 3.63 8.11
C ALA A 526 -18.88 2.67 7.68
N GLY A 527 -17.85 3.19 7.02
CA GLY A 527 -16.68 2.41 6.62
C GLY A 527 -15.54 3.32 6.14
N GLY A 528 -14.46 2.72 5.64
CA GLY A 528 -13.29 3.46 5.16
C GLY A 528 -12.50 4.14 6.29
N TYR A 529 -11.73 5.16 5.91
CA TYR A 529 -10.83 5.88 6.79
C TYR A 529 -11.52 7.02 7.55
N SER A 530 -11.70 6.90 8.88
CA SER A 530 -12.34 7.94 9.71
C SER A 530 -11.41 9.08 10.17
N GLY A 531 -10.15 9.10 9.72
CA GLY A 531 -9.12 9.98 10.27
C GLY A 531 -8.37 9.42 11.49
N ARG A 532 -8.60 8.15 11.86
CA ARG A 532 -8.01 7.49 13.05
C ARG A 532 -8.22 8.25 14.36
N VAL A 533 -9.34 8.97 14.49
CA VAL A 533 -9.76 9.73 15.68
C VAL A 533 -11.07 9.21 16.25
N TRP A 534 -11.33 9.46 17.54
CA TRP A 534 -12.62 9.16 18.17
C TRP A 534 -13.68 10.19 17.78
N HIS A 535 -14.75 9.75 17.12
CA HIS A 535 -15.95 10.52 16.81
C HIS A 535 -17.00 10.37 17.91
N GLU A 536 -17.81 11.40 18.12
CA GLU A 536 -19.06 11.28 18.87
C GLU A 536 -20.16 10.76 17.94
N LEU A 537 -20.70 9.56 18.18
CA LEU A 537 -21.86 9.03 17.48
C LEU A 537 -23.16 9.36 18.23
N ARG A 538 -24.22 9.74 17.50
CA ARG A 538 -25.58 9.92 18.05
C ARG A 538 -26.63 9.33 17.10
N ALA A 539 -27.52 8.50 17.64
CA ALA A 539 -28.64 7.92 16.89
C ALA A 539 -29.98 8.13 17.62
N GLY A 540 -31.02 8.56 16.90
CA GLY A 540 -32.38 8.74 17.43
C GLY A 540 -33.17 7.44 17.38
N LEU A 541 -33.95 7.14 18.43
CA LEU A 541 -34.71 5.89 18.56
C LEU A 541 -36.23 6.09 18.50
N GLU A 542 -36.70 7.25 18.04
CA GLU A 542 -38.11 7.65 18.05
C GLU A 542 -39.02 6.72 17.24
N THR A 543 -38.52 6.12 16.16
CA THR A 543 -39.25 5.15 15.31
C THR A 543 -39.73 3.91 16.10
N TRP A 544 -39.03 3.55 17.19
CA TRP A 544 -39.33 2.38 18.01
C TRP A 544 -39.98 2.74 19.37
N ARG A 545 -40.51 3.96 19.50
CA ARG A 545 -41.22 4.47 20.68
C ARG A 545 -42.23 3.47 21.24
N GLY A 546 -42.15 3.21 22.55
CA GLY A 546 -43.03 2.30 23.28
C GLY A 546 -42.71 0.81 23.14
N ARG A 547 -41.81 0.41 22.23
CA ARG A 547 -41.41 -0.98 22.01
C ARG A 547 -40.26 -1.39 22.92
N GLN A 548 -40.11 -2.69 23.13
CA GLN A 548 -38.84 -3.26 23.58
C GLN A 548 -38.00 -3.58 22.34
N VAL A 549 -36.71 -3.22 22.37
CA VAL A 549 -35.78 -3.44 21.25
C VAL A 549 -34.40 -3.88 21.75
N ARG A 550 -33.62 -4.48 20.87
CA ARG A 550 -32.18 -4.69 20.99
C ARG A 550 -31.47 -3.84 19.95
N LEU A 551 -30.31 -3.29 20.29
CA LEU A 551 -29.43 -2.55 19.39
C LEU A 551 -28.14 -3.36 19.21
N ARG A 552 -27.58 -3.40 18.01
CA ARG A 552 -26.25 -3.99 17.77
C ARG A 552 -25.42 -3.17 16.81
N TRP A 553 -24.11 -3.25 16.98
CA TRP A 553 -23.16 -3.01 15.90
C TRP A 553 -22.87 -4.34 15.21
N ARG A 554 -22.81 -4.34 13.89
CA ARG A 554 -22.35 -5.47 13.06
C ARG A 554 -21.22 -4.97 12.17
N TYR A 555 -20.05 -5.59 12.26
CA TYR A 555 -18.93 -5.38 11.36
C TYR A 555 -18.74 -6.64 10.52
N THR A 556 -18.71 -6.49 9.20
CA THR A 556 -18.54 -7.59 8.25
C THR A 556 -17.32 -7.29 7.39
N THR A 557 -16.44 -8.28 7.22
CA THR A 557 -15.22 -8.14 6.41
C THR A 557 -15.25 -9.02 5.16
N ASP A 558 -14.63 -8.53 4.10
CA ASP A 558 -14.37 -9.28 2.87
C ASP A 558 -13.23 -10.34 3.05
N ARG A 559 -12.79 -11.04 1.98
CA ARG A 559 -11.74 -12.08 2.04
C ARG A 559 -10.31 -11.58 1.75
N LEU A 560 -10.16 -10.39 1.18
CA LEU A 560 -8.94 -9.89 0.59
C LEU A 560 -8.10 -9.12 1.61
N TYR A 561 -8.63 -8.00 2.12
CA TYR A 561 -7.88 -7.11 3.01
C TYR A 561 -8.70 -6.80 4.26
N VAL A 562 -8.11 -5.98 5.13
CA VAL A 562 -8.77 -5.42 6.31
C VAL A 562 -8.20 -4.02 6.56
N GLY A 563 -9.03 -3.15 7.12
CA GLY A 563 -8.50 -1.99 7.83
C GLY A 563 -8.03 -2.35 9.24
N ARG A 564 -7.92 -1.35 10.11
CA ARG A 564 -7.64 -1.54 11.55
C ARG A 564 -8.88 -1.90 12.38
N GLY A 565 -10.02 -2.12 11.74
CA GLY A 565 -11.29 -2.47 12.36
C GLY A 565 -11.99 -1.29 13.02
N VAL A 566 -12.88 -1.60 13.96
CA VAL A 566 -13.80 -0.66 14.61
C VAL A 566 -13.66 -0.75 16.12
N TYR A 567 -13.68 0.41 16.78
CA TYR A 567 -13.77 0.50 18.24
C TYR A 567 -15.01 1.29 18.67
N VAL A 568 -15.68 0.79 19.72
CA VAL A 568 -16.87 1.40 20.33
C VAL A 568 -16.62 1.56 21.83
N ASP A 569 -16.90 2.74 22.37
CA ASP A 569 -16.65 3.07 23.77
C ASP A 569 -17.71 4.04 24.33
N ALA A 570 -17.81 4.14 25.66
CA ALA A 570 -18.73 5.01 26.39
C ALA A 570 -20.21 4.88 25.96
N VAL A 571 -20.68 3.65 25.69
CA VAL A 571 -22.03 3.39 25.16
C VAL A 571 -23.10 3.78 26.18
N ARG A 572 -24.03 4.63 25.75
CA ARG A 572 -25.14 5.11 26.57
C ARG A 572 -26.43 5.20 25.77
N VAL A 573 -27.52 4.69 26.34
CA VAL A 573 -28.87 4.90 25.80
C VAL A 573 -29.69 5.65 26.82
N THR A 574 -30.26 6.79 26.42
CA THR A 574 -31.08 7.66 27.26
C THR A 574 -32.53 7.72 26.77
N GLY A 575 -33.41 8.02 27.71
CA GLY A 575 -34.82 8.31 27.53
C GLY A 575 -35.15 9.61 28.25
N GLY A 576 -35.06 10.72 27.53
CA GLY A 576 -34.99 12.05 28.14
C GLY A 576 -33.81 12.14 29.12
N ARG A 577 -34.08 12.46 30.39
CA ARG A 577 -33.06 12.54 31.45
C ARG A 577 -32.66 11.19 32.06
N ARG A 578 -33.39 10.10 31.80
CA ARG A 578 -33.13 8.77 32.38
C ARG A 578 -32.17 7.98 31.51
N ALA A 579 -31.09 7.44 32.07
CA ALA A 579 -30.28 6.43 31.37
C ALA A 579 -31.00 5.06 31.41
N LEU A 580 -31.32 4.52 30.24
CA LEU A 580 -31.84 3.17 30.01
C LEU A 580 -30.71 2.13 30.02
N PHE A 581 -29.55 2.54 29.49
CA PHE A 581 -28.29 1.81 29.50
C PHE A 581 -27.13 2.79 29.69
N ASP A 582 -26.14 2.45 30.50
CA ASP A 582 -24.91 3.25 30.65
C ASP A 582 -23.73 2.31 30.93
N GLU A 583 -22.87 2.10 29.94
CA GLU A 583 -21.76 1.14 29.97
C GLU A 583 -20.82 1.31 31.18
N ARG A 584 -20.70 2.53 31.71
CA ARG A 584 -19.87 2.81 32.88
C ARG A 584 -20.38 2.14 34.15
N ARG A 585 -21.61 1.60 34.13
CA ARG A 585 -22.14 0.74 35.19
C ARG A 585 -21.77 -0.71 34.87
N VAL A 586 -20.93 -1.30 35.73
CA VAL A 586 -20.49 -2.71 35.61
C VAL A 586 -21.63 -3.68 35.30
N ARG A 587 -22.78 -3.54 35.99
CA ARG A 587 -23.98 -4.39 35.78
C ARG A 587 -24.67 -4.20 34.42
N ASP A 588 -24.54 -3.04 33.79
CA ASP A 588 -25.12 -2.74 32.48
C ASP A 588 -24.14 -3.29 31.41
N ALA A 589 -22.83 -3.01 31.53
CA ALA A 589 -21.79 -3.53 30.63
C ALA A 589 -21.66 -5.07 30.61
N ALA A 590 -21.85 -5.74 31.75
CA ALA A 590 -21.82 -7.20 31.85
C ALA A 590 -22.99 -7.90 31.12
N ARG A 591 -23.94 -7.14 30.57
CA ARG A 591 -25.08 -7.64 29.79
C ARG A 591 -24.95 -7.37 28.29
N ILE A 592 -23.80 -6.88 27.83
CA ILE A 592 -23.49 -6.78 26.40
C ILE A 592 -23.11 -8.18 25.90
N GLU A 593 -23.78 -8.64 24.85
CA GLU A 593 -23.44 -9.86 24.14
C GLU A 593 -22.47 -9.51 23.00
N ALA A 594 -21.30 -10.15 22.99
CA ALA A 594 -20.24 -9.89 22.02
C ALA A 594 -19.87 -11.19 21.30
N ASP A 595 -19.91 -11.16 19.97
CA ASP A 595 -19.45 -12.23 19.08
C ASP A 595 -18.43 -11.63 18.12
N GLY A 596 -17.21 -12.17 18.09
CA GLY A 596 -16.06 -11.57 17.39
C GLY A 596 -15.54 -10.24 17.97
N TRP A 597 -16.28 -9.52 18.82
CA TRP A 597 -15.81 -8.31 19.51
C TRP A 597 -15.11 -8.63 20.84
N VAL A 598 -14.03 -7.91 21.14
CA VAL A 598 -13.22 -8.08 22.36
C VAL A 598 -13.04 -6.76 23.11
N ARG A 599 -12.69 -6.83 24.41
CA ARG A 599 -12.25 -5.64 25.17
C ARG A 599 -10.77 -5.38 24.93
N SER A 600 -10.42 -4.25 24.30
CA SER A 600 -9.04 -3.84 24.07
C SER A 600 -8.56 -2.84 25.12
N ALA A 601 -7.31 -2.96 25.56
CA ALA A 601 -6.67 -2.17 26.62
C ALA A 601 -5.39 -1.43 26.13
N ASP A 602 -5.42 -1.02 24.86
CA ASP A 602 -4.32 -0.43 24.06
C ASP A 602 -3.56 0.76 24.68
#